data_AF-K2GCB9-F1
#
_entry.id   AF-K2GCB9-F1
#
_cell.length_a   1.000
_cell.length_b   1.000
_cell.length_c   1.000
_cell.angle_alpha   90.00
_cell.angle_beta   90.00
_cell.angle_gamma   90.00
#
_symmetry.space_group_name_H-M   'P 1'
#
loop_
_entity.id
_entity.type
_entity.pdbx_description
1 polymer ?
#
loop_
_entity_poly.entity_id
_entity_poly.type
_entity_poly.pdbx_seq_one_letter_code
_entity_poly.pdbx_strand_id
1 'polypeptide(L)' 'MPGPEHELAGFQGNPNEFSKCNNCGKLLQTKKEEEVKLCKACQKRHKERETDYDDVE' A
#
# COMPACT_ATOMS: atom_id res chain seq x y z
N MET A 1 39.44 -19.40 2.56
CA MET A 1 38.21 -20.02 3.09
C MET A 1 37.64 -19.10 4.15
N PRO A 2 36.32 -18.91 4.32
CA PRO A 2 35.20 -18.88 3.36
C PRO A 2 34.30 -17.61 3.50
N GLY A 3 33.79 -17.09 2.38
CA GLY A 3 32.38 -16.65 2.24
C GLY A 3 31.97 -15.21 2.64
N PRO A 4 31.06 -14.56 1.88
CA PRO A 4 30.73 -13.14 1.98
C PRO A 4 29.52 -12.89 2.89
N GLU A 5 29.68 -12.04 3.90
CA GLU A 5 28.55 -11.64 4.74
C GLU A 5 27.78 -10.50 4.09
N HIS A 6 26.67 -10.92 3.48
CA HIS A 6 25.44 -10.15 3.38
C HIS A 6 25.51 -8.95 2.42
N GLU A 7 25.65 -9.27 1.14
CA GLU A 7 24.79 -8.61 0.15
C GLU A 7 23.36 -8.71 0.71
N LEU A 8 22.86 -7.63 1.31
CA LEU A 8 21.43 -7.34 1.33
C LEU A 8 21.04 -7.23 -0.13
N ALA A 9 20.87 -8.40 -0.75
CA ALA A 9 20.50 -8.59 -2.13
C ALA A 9 19.35 -7.62 -2.34
N GLY A 10 19.62 -6.63 -3.21
CA GLY A 10 18.70 -5.54 -3.46
C GLY A 10 17.32 -6.15 -3.58
N PHE A 11 16.43 -5.77 -2.67
CA PHE A 11 15.01 -6.01 -2.84
C PHE A 11 14.60 -5.17 -4.05
N GLN A 12 14.95 -5.67 -5.24
CA GLN A 12 14.27 -5.36 -6.47
C GLN A 12 12.89 -5.95 -6.27
N GLY A 13 12.05 -5.21 -5.53
CA GLY A 13 10.63 -5.48 -5.46
C GLY A 13 10.18 -5.65 -6.89
N ASN A 14 9.59 -6.80 -7.18
CA ASN A 14 9.10 -7.10 -8.52
C ASN A 14 8.32 -5.87 -9.01
N PRO A 15 8.61 -5.32 -10.19
CA PRO A 15 7.91 -4.13 -10.69
C PRO A 15 6.42 -4.37 -10.93
N ASN A 16 5.97 -5.64 -10.84
CA ASN A 16 4.59 -6.07 -10.89
C ASN A 16 4.00 -6.42 -9.51
N GLU A 17 4.74 -6.18 -8.42
CA GLU A 17 4.28 -6.53 -7.08
C GLU A 17 3.56 -5.35 -6.45
N PHE A 18 2.26 -5.53 -6.25
CA PHE A 18 1.47 -4.54 -5.53
C PHE A 18 1.99 -4.38 -4.11
N SER A 19 2.18 -3.13 -3.70
CA SER A 19 2.59 -2.78 -2.33
C SER A 19 1.56 -3.26 -1.30
N LYS A 20 1.93 -3.24 -0.02
CA LYS A 20 0.99 -3.49 1.08
C LYS A 20 0.24 -2.21 1.45
N CYS A 21 -1.03 -2.35 1.83
CA CYS A 21 -1.85 -1.28 2.38
C CYS A 21 -1.18 -0.69 3.61
N ASN A 22 -1.00 0.63 3.62
CA ASN A 22 -0.32 1.34 4.69
C ASN A 22 -1.08 1.27 6.03
N ASN A 23 -2.39 1.05 5.99
CA ASN A 23 -3.23 1.03 7.20
C ASN A 23 -3.39 -0.39 7.79
N CYS A 24 -3.55 -1.42 6.95
CA CYS A 24 -3.84 -2.78 7.43
C CYS A 24 -2.83 -3.85 7.01
N GLY A 25 -1.79 -3.49 6.24
CA GLY A 25 -0.75 -4.41 5.78
C GLY A 25 -1.20 -5.42 4.71
N LYS A 26 -2.47 -5.39 4.28
CA LYS A 26 -3.00 -6.28 3.23
C LYS A 26 -2.38 -5.96 1.87
N LEU A 27 -2.06 -6.97 1.07
CA LEU A 27 -1.58 -6.77 -0.29
C LEU A 27 -2.63 -5.99 -1.11
N LEU A 28 -2.18 -4.94 -1.81
CA LEU A 28 -3.03 -4.20 -2.73
C LEU A 28 -3.27 -5.08 -3.97
N GLN A 29 -4.40 -4.92 -4.64
CA GLN A 29 -4.81 -5.79 -5.75
C GLN A 29 -5.06 -5.02 -7.05
N THR A 30 -5.08 -3.69 -6.98
CA THR A 30 -5.40 -2.83 -8.10
C THR A 30 -4.47 -1.62 -8.16
N LYS A 31 -4.24 -1.08 -9.36
CA LYS A 31 -3.41 0.12 -9.54
C LYS A 31 -3.92 1.32 -8.74
N LYS A 32 -5.25 1.50 -8.67
CA LYS A 32 -5.87 2.55 -7.84
C LYS A 32 -5.53 2.40 -6.36
N GLU A 33 -5.47 1.17 -5.86
CA GLU A 33 -5.07 0.91 -4.47
C GLU A 33 -3.59 1.22 -4.23
N GLU A 34 -2.73 0.98 -5.23
CA GLU A 34 -1.31 1.32 -5.20
C GLU A 34 -1.06 2.83 -5.23
N GLU A 35 -1.79 3.58 -6.07
CA GLU A 35 -1.69 5.04 -6.14
C GLU A 35 -1.96 5.70 -4.77
N VAL A 36 -3.00 5.25 -4.07
CA VAL A 36 -3.36 5.80 -2.74
C VAL A 36 -2.75 5.02 -1.58
N LYS A 37 -1.95 3.98 -1.86
CA LYS A 37 -1.29 3.08 -0.90
C LYS A 37 -2.22 2.49 0.18
N LEU A 38 -3.51 2.37 -0.13
CA LEU A 38 -4.55 1.86 0.78
C LEU A 38 -5.42 0.86 0.04
N CYS A 39 -5.82 -0.21 0.71
CA CYS A 39 -6.78 -1.14 0.14
C CYS A 39 -8.19 -0.52 0.11
N LYS A 40 -9.05 -1.02 -0.78
CA LYS A 40 -10.44 -0.53 -0.94
C LYS A 40 -11.22 -0.46 0.37
N ALA A 41 -11.01 -1.40 1.29
CA ALA A 41 -11.67 -1.40 2.59
C ALA A 41 -11.24 -0.19 3.45
N CYS A 42 -9.95 0.12 3.47
CA CYS A 42 -9.42 1.29 4.16
C CYS A 42 -9.84 2.59 3.46
N GLN A 43 -9.80 2.63 2.12
CA GLN A 43 -10.29 3.77 1.34
C GLN A 43 -11.76 4.09 1.64
N LYS A 44 -12.63 3.06 1.70
CA LYS A 44 -14.05 3.26 2.00
C LYS A 44 -14.26 3.90 3.38
N ARG A 45 -13.53 3.43 4.40
CA ARG A 45 -13.59 4.00 5.75
C ARG A 45 -13.07 5.44 5.82
N HIS A 46 -12.06 5.78 5.02
CA HIS A 46 -11.57 7.15 4.90
C HIS A 46 -12.61 8.04 4.22
N LYS A 47 -13.17 7.58 3.09
CA LYS A 47 -14.19 8.32 2.36
C LYS A 47 -15.45 8.57 3.19
N GLU A 48 -15.92 7.57 3.94
CA GLU A 48 -17.06 7.73 4.86
C GLU A 48 -16.80 8.77 5.96
N ARG A 49 -15.53 8.99 6.36
CA ARG A 49 -15.17 10.07 7.29
C ARG A 49 -15.04 11.44 6.63
N GLU A 50 -14.61 11.48 5.37
CA GLU A 50 -14.48 12.74 4.62
C GLU A 50 -15.84 13.29 4.16
N THR A 51 -16.79 12.42 3.81
CA THR A 51 -18.13 12.83 3.37
C THR A 51 -19.00 13.49 4.45
N ASP A 52 -18.60 13.48 5.72
CA ASP A 52 -19.32 14.19 6.79
C ASP A 52 -19.12 15.72 6.74
N TYR A 53 -18.14 16.20 5.96
CA TYR A 53 -17.78 17.63 5.87
C TYR A 53 -18.25 18.33 4.59
N ASP A 54 -18.84 17.62 3.62
CA ASP A 54 -19.20 18.18 2.30
C ASP A 54 -20.71 18.45 2.12
N ASP A 55 -21.54 18.27 3.16
CA ASP A 55 -22.99 18.60 3.13
C ASP A 55 -23.30 19.88 3.92
N VAL A 56 -22.40 20.87 3.84
CA VAL A 56 -22.65 22.24 4.34
C VAL A 56 -22.44 23.22 3.18
N GLU A 57 -23.36 23.23 2.22
CA GLU A 57 -23.66 24.42 1.40
C GLU A 57 -25.15 24.52 1.06
#